data_AF-A0A520W112-F1
#
_entry.id   AF-A0A520W112-F1
#
_cell.length_a   1.000
_cell.length_b   1.000
_cell.length_c   1.000
_cell.angle_alpha   90.00
_cell.angle_beta   90.00
_cell.angle_gamma   90.00
#
_symmetry.space_group_name_H-M   'P 1'
#
loop_
_entity.id
_entity.type
_entity.pdbx_description
1 polymer ?
#
loop_
_entity_poly.entity_id
_entity_poly.type
_entity_poly.pdbx_seq_one_letter_code
_entity_poly.pdbx_strand_id
1 'polypeptide(L)' 'MKHTLRIALGIILVIIGLIGGLIPIFQGWLFGIPGLIILADYFPPIKRLLTWAKKKAGYKEKSES' A
#
# COMPACT_ATOMS: atom_id res chain seq x y z
N MET A 1 -31.04 -9.51 26.03
CA MET A 1 -30.16 -10.11 25.00
C MET A 1 -30.05 -9.27 23.71
N LYS A 2 -31.14 -8.70 23.17
CA LYS A 2 -31.11 -7.90 21.91
C LYS A 2 -30.31 -6.59 21.99
N HIS A 3 -30.26 -5.94 23.14
CA HIS A 3 -29.54 -4.68 23.34
C HIS A 3 -28.02 -4.85 23.36
N THR A 4 -27.52 -5.84 24.10
CA THR A 4 -26.09 -6.17 24.16
C THR A 4 -25.54 -6.51 22.78
N LEU A 5 -26.30 -7.26 21.97
CA LEU A 5 -25.93 -7.58 20.60
C LEU A 5 -25.83 -6.34 19.71
N ARG A 6 -26.79 -5.42 19.78
CA ARG A 6 -26.75 -4.16 19.02
C ARG A 6 -25.55 -3.28 19.40
N ILE A 7 -25.22 -3.22 20.69
CA ILE A 7 -24.08 -2.47 21.20
C ILE A 7 -22.77 -3.11 20.72
N ALA A 8 -22.64 -4.43 20.84
CA ALA A 8 -21.47 -5.17 20.36
C ALA A 8 -21.30 -5.01 18.84
N LEU A 9 -22.39 -5.10 18.06
CA LEU A 9 -22.36 -4.89 16.61
C LEU A 9 -21.91 -3.46 16.26
N GLY A 10 -22.44 -2.46 16.96
CA GLY A 10 -22.07 -1.05 16.77
C GLY A 10 -20.58 -0.81 17.05
N ILE A 11 -20.04 -1.38 18.12
CA ILE A 11 -18.61 -1.27 18.47
C ILE A 11 -17.74 -1.93 17.40
N ILE A 12 -18.11 -3.13 16.94
CA ILE A 12 -17.38 -3.84 15.87
C ILE A 12 -17.38 -3.03 14.57
N LEU A 13 -18.54 -2.46 14.21
CA LEU A 13 -18.69 -1.60 13.03
C LEU A 13 -17.82 -0.33 13.12
N VAL A 14 -17.78 0.31 14.29
CA VAL A 14 -16.93 1.49 14.52
C VAL A 14 -15.44 1.13 14.41
N ILE A 15 -15.02 -0.02 14.96
CA ILE A 15 -13.61 -0.47 14.88
C ILE A 15 -13.21 -0.78 13.43
N ILE A 16 -14.06 -1.48 12.66
CA ILE A 16 -13.82 -1.74 11.23
C ILE A 16 -13.81 -0.43 10.43
N GLY A 17 -14.71 0.51 10.74
CA GLY A 17 -14.75 1.83 10.13
C GLY A 17 -13.49 2.66 10.41
N LEU A 18 -12.97 2.59 11.63
CA LEU A 18 -11.73 3.27 12.03
C LEU A 18 -10.50 2.60 11.40
N ILE A 19 -10.41 1.26 11.39
CA ILE A 19 -9.30 0.54 10.76
C ILE A 19 -9.35 0.71 9.23
N GLY A 20 -10.52 0.61 8.61
CA GLY A 20 -10.71 0.84 7.18
C GLY A 20 -10.54 2.31 6.78
N GLY A 21 -10.76 3.24 7.70
CA GLY A 21 -10.53 4.67 7.50
C GLY A 21 -9.08 5.10 7.70
N LEU A 22 -8.34 4.46 8.61
CA LEU A 22 -6.97 4.82 8.98
C LEU A 22 -5.90 3.99 8.23
N ILE A 23 -6.20 2.73 7.91
CA ILE A 23 -5.31 1.85 7.15
C ILE A 23 -5.83 1.80 5.71
N PRO A 24 -5.20 2.53 4.76
CA PRO A 24 -5.38 2.19 3.36
C PRO A 24 -4.67 0.84 3.16
N ILE A 25 -5.38 -0.28 3.33
CA ILE A 25 -4.88 -1.64 3.01
C ILE A 25 -4.39 -1.69 1.55
N PHE A 26 -4.90 -0.79 0.72
CA PHE A 26 -4.46 -0.52 -0.65
C PHE A 26 -3.84 0.86 -0.76
N GLN A 27 -2.84 1.14 0.06
CA GLN A 27 -1.93 2.23 -0.23
C GLN A 27 -1.32 1.85 -1.60
N GLY A 28 -1.66 2.58 -2.66
CA GLY A 28 -1.40 2.16 -4.06
C GLY A 28 0.07 1.93 -4.40
N TRP A 29 0.99 2.50 -3.61
CA TRP A 29 2.43 2.21 -3.65
C TRP A 29 2.82 0.76 -3.27
N LEU A 30 2.07 0.07 -2.38
CA LEU A 30 2.41 -1.28 -1.92
C LEU A 30 2.28 -2.31 -3.04
N PHE A 31 1.34 -2.08 -3.96
CA PHE A 31 1.18 -2.88 -5.17
C PHE A 31 1.84 -2.22 -6.40
N GLY A 32 1.89 -0.89 -6.43
CA GLY A 32 2.48 -0.13 -7.54
C GLY A 32 3.99 -0.24 -7.64
N ILE A 33 4.72 -0.22 -6.51
CA ILE A 33 6.19 -0.39 -6.51
C ILE A 33 6.58 -1.80 -6.98
N PRO A 34 6.10 -2.90 -6.37
CA PRO A 34 6.46 -4.24 -6.86
C PRO A 34 5.94 -4.50 -8.27
N GLY A 35 4.75 -4.00 -8.63
CA GLY A 35 4.22 -4.11 -10.00
C GLY A 35 5.10 -3.38 -11.03
N LEU A 36 5.58 -2.18 -10.70
CA LEU A 36 6.48 -1.42 -11.59
C LEU A 36 7.88 -2.04 -11.66
N ILE A 37 8.38 -2.65 -10.59
CA ILE A 37 9.63 -3.42 -10.58
C ILE A 37 9.53 -4.60 -11.54
N ILE A 38 8.48 -5.41 -11.41
CA ILE A 38 8.25 -6.56 -12.31
C ILE A 38 8.14 -6.08 -13.75
N LEU A 39 7.35 -5.03 -14.02
CA LEU A 39 7.15 -4.53 -15.37
C LEU A 39 8.42 -3.91 -15.99
N ALA A 40 9.28 -3.32 -15.16
CA ALA A 40 10.59 -2.82 -15.58
C ALA A 40 11.55 -3.95 -15.99
N ASP A 41 11.44 -5.14 -15.41
CA ASP A 41 12.27 -6.28 -15.79
C ASP A 41 11.87 -6.86 -17.16
N TYR A 42 10.59 -6.77 -17.54
CA TYR A 42 10.13 -7.21 -18.86
C TYR A 42 10.29 -6.13 -19.95
N PHE A 43 10.17 -4.84 -19.61
CA PHE A 43 10.21 -3.74 -20.58
C PHE A 43 11.39 -2.78 -20.32
N PRO A 44 12.41 -2.75 -21.21
CA PRO A 44 13.53 -1.81 -21.13
C PRO A 44 13.14 -0.32 -20.99
N PRO A 45 12.09 0.21 -21.65
CA PRO A 45 11.71 1.61 -21.48
C PRO A 45 11.15 1.92 -20.08
N ILE A 46 10.44 0.96 -19.47
CA ILE A 46 9.83 1.11 -18.14
C ILE A 46 10.89 1.10 -17.05
N LYS A 47 11.96 0.31 -17.22
CA LYS A 47 13.15 0.35 -16.35
C LYS A 47 13.75 1.74 -16.25
N ARG A 48 13.90 2.46 -17.36
CA ARG A 48 14.44 3.84 -17.38
C ARG A 48 13.54 4.81 -16.60
N LEU A 49 12.22 4.66 -16.74
CA LEU A 49 11.25 5.47 -16.01
C LEU A 49 11.29 5.17 -14.51
N LEU A 50 11.40 3.90 -14.12
CA LEU A 50 11.56 3.48 -12.73
C LEU A 50 12.86 4.03 -12.13
N THR A 51 13.99 3.96 -12.84
CA THR A 51 15.26 4.54 -12.38
C THR A 51 15.18 6.06 -12.22
N TRP A 52 14.50 6.76 -13.14
CA TRP A 52 14.26 8.19 -13.02
C TRP A 52 13.37 8.53 -11.82
N ALA A 53 12.30 7.76 -11.60
CA ALA A 53 11.40 7.92 -10.46
C ALA A 53 12.11 7.64 -9.12
N LYS A 54 12.90 6.57 -9.02
CA LYS A 54 13.77 6.27 -7.86
C LYS A 54 14.72 7.43 -7.56
N LYS A 55 15.38 7.98 -8.58
CA LYS A 55 16.31 9.12 -8.44
C LYS A 55 15.60 10.38 -7.97
N LYS A 56 14.40 10.67 -8.50
CA LYS A 56 13.62 11.85 -8.12
C LYS A 56 13.01 11.73 -6.71
N ALA A 57 12.66 10.51 -6.30
CA ALA A 57 12.09 10.23 -4.98
C ALA A 57 13.15 10.20 -3.84
N GLY A 58 14.44 10.39 -4.16
CA GLY A 58 15.52 10.34 -3.16
C GLY A 58 15.72 8.95 -2.56
N TYR A 59 15.24 7.89 -3.23
CA TYR A 59 15.42 6.52 -2.77
C TYR A 59 16.90 6.15 -2.91
N LYS A 60 17.67 6.32 -1.83
CA LYS A 60 19.04 5.83 -1.73
C LYS A 60 18.91 4.31 -1.66
N GLU A 61 19.07 3.63 -2.80
CA GLU A 61 19.17 2.18 -2.85
C GLU A 61 20.27 1.79 -1.86
N LYS A 62 19.89 1.23 -0.71
CA LYS A 62 20.84 0.68 0.23
C LYS A 62 21.40 -0.55 -0.48
N SER A 63 22.51 -0.34 -1.16
CA SER A 63 23.38 -1.38 -1.70
C SER A 63 23.71 -2.34 -0.56
N GLU A 64 22.95 -3.43 -0.48
CA GLU A 64 23.31 -4.58 0.33
C GLU A 64 24.60 -5.14 -0.27
N SER A 65 25.62 -5.18 0.58
CA SER A 65 27.00 -5.57 0.30
C SER A 65 27.16 -7.08 0.31
#